data_AF-A0A3N5JPI5-F1
#
_entry.id   AF-A0A3N5JPI5-F1
#
_cell.length_a   1.000
_cell.length_b   1.000
_cell.length_c   1.000
_cell.angle_alpha   90.00
_cell.angle_beta   90.00
_cell.angle_gamma   90.00
#
_symmetry.space_group_name_H-M   'P 1'
#
loop_
_entity.id
_entity.type
_entity.pdbx_description
1 polymer ?
#
loop_
_entity_poly.entity_id
_entity_poly.type
_entity_poly.pdbx_seq_one_letter_code
_entity_poly.pdbx_strand_id
1 'polypeptide(L)'
;PCFVVAPQCPLNNRWVDSDWSTGSYRISNTPVSNEMLAVIDLIDALIKEFPVDVNRLYVTGLSMGGFGTWDIITRYPDKFAAAIPMSGGGDSTRALRISHLPIWAFHGQVDTTVPADGSRQMMTAFEHLGREVVYTHCDHGDCTGKSQADVAAAIDAGATTLYTEWKGANHVMWAQSFDYPLLFPWVFAQNKENNGQAVRVNQDEKTTPAQFQIKQNYPNPFNPQTMIEYVLPSASNIKIEIYDLLGRRVKLLYEGYAAAGRHQQNFDASGLPSGKYIYQVTAGDYSACDVMTLQK
;
A
#
# COMPACT_ATOMS: atom_id res chain seq x y z
N PRO A 1 5.20 -16.72 30.03
CA PRO A 1 5.01 -15.32 30.50
C PRO A 1 5.36 -14.37 29.36
N CYS A 2 4.66 -13.25 29.21
CA CYS A 2 4.94 -12.26 28.17
C CYS A 2 4.84 -10.84 28.74
N PHE A 3 5.47 -9.89 28.05
CA PHE A 3 5.24 -8.47 28.25
C PHE A 3 4.11 -8.02 27.32
N VAL A 4 3.25 -7.12 27.79
CA VAL A 4 2.23 -6.46 26.98
C VAL A 4 2.43 -4.96 27.10
N VAL A 5 2.53 -4.28 25.96
CA VAL A 5 2.61 -2.83 25.87
C VAL A 5 1.40 -2.32 25.11
N ALA A 6 0.74 -1.30 25.66
CA ALA A 6 -0.45 -0.68 25.07
C ALA A 6 -0.25 0.85 25.03
N PRO A 7 0.47 1.37 24.02
CA PRO A 7 0.67 2.80 23.89
C PRO A 7 -0.65 3.51 23.56
N GLN A 8 -0.82 4.72 24.07
CA GLN A 8 -2.01 5.53 23.81
C GLN A 8 -1.70 6.61 22.77
N CYS A 9 -2.45 6.61 21.66
CA CYS A 9 -2.41 7.70 20.68
C CYS A 9 -3.03 8.97 21.27
N PRO A 10 -2.42 10.15 21.13
CA PRO A 10 -3.06 11.42 21.50
C PRO A 10 -4.40 11.60 20.79
N LEU A 11 -5.37 12.23 21.46
CA LEU A 11 -6.78 12.32 21.02
C LEU A 11 -6.97 12.86 19.59
N ASN A 12 -6.12 13.77 19.13
CA ASN A 12 -6.24 14.42 17.83
C ASN A 12 -5.31 13.84 16.76
N ASN A 13 -4.59 12.77 17.09
CA ASN A 13 -3.54 12.20 16.25
C ASN A 13 -3.88 10.76 15.88
N ARG A 14 -3.15 10.19 14.92
CA ARG A 14 -3.39 8.85 14.39
C ARG A 14 -2.08 8.08 14.31
N TRP A 15 -2.17 6.76 14.38
CA TRP A 15 -1.02 5.90 14.04
C TRP A 15 -0.64 6.02 12.57
N VAL A 16 -1.63 6.23 11.68
CA VAL A 16 -1.45 6.39 10.24
C VAL A 16 -2.28 7.60 9.79
N ASP A 17 -1.63 8.57 9.14
CA ASP A 17 -2.27 9.78 8.63
C ASP A 17 -2.96 9.53 7.28
N SER A 18 -3.96 8.65 7.30
CA SER A 18 -4.78 8.29 6.14
C SER A 18 -6.26 8.52 6.39
N ASP A 19 -7.01 8.70 5.31
CA ASP A 19 -8.47 8.54 5.36
C ASP A 19 -8.80 7.05 5.37
N TRP A 20 -9.17 6.53 6.54
CA TRP A 20 -9.55 5.12 6.74
C TRP A 20 -10.87 4.71 6.09
N SER A 21 -11.71 5.66 5.66
CA SER A 21 -13.03 5.36 5.07
C SER A 21 -12.89 4.76 3.67
N THR A 22 -11.74 4.96 3.03
CA THR A 22 -11.39 4.37 1.73
C THR A 22 -10.93 2.91 1.86
N GLY A 23 -10.77 2.40 3.09
CA GLY A 23 -10.30 1.03 3.37
C GLY A 23 -8.83 0.78 3.05
N SER A 24 -8.10 1.70 2.40
CA SER A 24 -6.69 1.51 2.03
C SER A 24 -5.96 2.83 1.89
N TYR A 25 -4.62 2.78 1.90
CA TYR A 25 -3.77 3.96 1.72
C TYR A 25 -2.50 3.58 0.95
N ARG A 26 -1.71 4.59 0.59
CA ARG A 26 -0.42 4.40 -0.07
C ARG A 26 0.68 4.92 0.84
N ILE A 27 1.61 4.05 1.22
CA ILE A 27 2.75 4.43 2.07
C ILE A 27 3.62 5.48 1.38
N SER A 28 3.66 5.49 0.04
CA SER A 28 4.31 6.54 -0.75
C SER A 28 3.76 7.95 -0.47
N ASN A 29 2.48 8.02 -0.07
CA ASN A 29 1.74 9.27 0.08
C ASN A 29 1.47 9.61 1.54
N THR A 30 1.79 8.68 2.44
CA THR A 30 1.53 8.78 3.87
C THR A 30 2.87 8.65 4.59
N PRO A 31 3.51 9.77 4.97
CA PRO A 31 4.68 9.76 5.83
C PRO A 31 4.43 8.96 7.11
N VAL A 32 5.50 8.49 7.74
CA VAL A 32 5.37 7.91 9.09
C VAL A 32 4.96 9.02 10.06
N SER A 33 3.94 8.76 10.88
CA SER A 33 3.47 9.70 11.89
C SER A 33 4.47 9.80 13.06
N ASN A 34 4.42 10.90 13.81
CA ASN A 34 5.24 11.05 15.02
C ASN A 34 4.84 10.01 16.09
N GLU A 35 3.57 9.63 16.12
CA GLU A 35 2.98 8.65 17.02
C GLU A 35 3.54 7.26 16.74
N MET A 36 3.64 6.88 15.46
CA MET A 36 4.26 5.62 15.06
C MET A 36 5.76 5.59 15.39
N LEU A 37 6.48 6.70 15.17
CA LEU A 37 7.88 6.81 15.57
C LEU A 37 8.05 6.65 17.09
N ALA A 38 7.19 7.30 17.89
CA ALA A 38 7.21 7.17 19.34
C ALA A 38 6.94 5.74 19.81
N VAL A 39 6.08 4.98 19.12
CA VAL A 39 5.87 3.54 19.40
C VAL A 39 7.12 2.73 19.12
N ILE A 40 7.83 3.01 18.03
CA ILE A 40 9.09 2.33 17.71
C ILE A 40 10.16 2.63 18.76
N ASP A 41 10.30 3.89 19.15
CA ASP A 41 11.25 4.32 20.20
C ASP A 41 10.91 3.66 21.54
N LEU A 42 9.62 3.56 21.88
CA LEU A 42 9.16 2.85 23.08
C LEU A 42 9.52 1.37 23.04
N ILE A 43 9.29 0.68 21.91
CA ILE A 43 9.66 -0.74 21.75
C ILE A 43 11.17 -0.90 21.96
N ASP A 44 11.99 -0.05 21.34
CA ASP A 44 13.44 -0.11 21.44
C ASP A 44 13.95 0.21 22.85
N ALA A 45 13.26 1.09 23.59
CA ALA A 45 13.55 1.36 24.99
C ALA A 45 13.20 0.16 25.89
N LEU A 46 12.03 -0.44 25.71
CA LEU A 46 11.58 -1.60 26.50
C LEU A 46 12.46 -2.83 26.28
N ILE A 47 12.93 -3.06 25.05
CA ILE A 47 13.88 -4.15 24.74
C ILE A 47 15.20 -3.98 25.49
N LYS A 48 15.65 -2.73 25.74
CA LYS A 48 16.87 -2.46 26.49
C LYS A 48 16.68 -2.59 28.00
N GLU A 49 15.48 -2.28 28.49
CA GLU A 49 15.17 -2.25 29.92
C GLU A 49 14.77 -3.62 30.48
N PHE A 50 14.04 -4.40 29.71
CA PHE A 50 13.48 -5.68 30.14
C PHE A 50 14.09 -6.85 29.36
N PRO A 51 14.10 -8.08 29.92
CA PRO A 51 14.58 -9.28 29.22
C PRO A 51 13.57 -9.74 28.15
N VAL A 52 13.37 -8.91 27.12
CA VAL A 52 12.47 -9.17 26.00
C VAL A 52 13.16 -10.06 24.97
N ASP A 53 12.48 -11.12 24.56
CA ASP A 53 12.91 -11.94 23.43
C ASP A 53 12.63 -11.21 22.11
N VAL A 54 13.68 -10.64 21.51
CA VAL A 54 13.59 -9.86 20.26
C VAL A 54 13.24 -10.70 19.03
N ASN A 55 13.25 -12.02 19.14
CA ASN A 55 12.81 -12.95 18.09
C ASN A 55 11.32 -13.29 18.21
N ARG A 56 10.65 -12.82 19.26
CA ARG A 56 9.22 -13.05 19.53
C ARG A 56 8.48 -11.76 19.88
N LEU A 57 8.67 -10.74 19.05
CA LEU A 57 7.90 -9.51 19.08
C LEU A 57 6.64 -9.67 18.23
N TYR A 58 5.46 -9.42 18.79
CA TYR A 58 4.18 -9.53 18.10
C TYR A 58 3.47 -8.18 18.11
N VAL A 59 2.67 -7.89 17.08
CA VAL A 59 1.92 -6.64 16.99
C VAL A 59 0.48 -6.86 16.56
N THR A 60 -0.45 -6.14 17.17
CA THR A 60 -1.88 -6.23 16.90
C THR A 60 -2.56 -4.90 17.20
N GLY A 61 -3.72 -4.69 16.57
CA GLY A 61 -4.55 -3.53 16.80
C GLY A 61 -5.85 -3.62 16.01
N LEU A 62 -6.87 -2.92 16.53
CA LEU A 62 -8.20 -2.81 15.92
C LEU A 62 -8.39 -1.42 15.30
N SER A 63 -9.08 -1.33 14.17
CA SER A 63 -9.50 -0.05 13.58
C SER A 63 -8.29 0.83 13.25
N MET A 64 -8.17 2.02 13.86
CA MET A 64 -6.95 2.84 13.83
C MET A 64 -5.69 2.02 14.13
N GLY A 65 -5.76 1.10 15.11
CA GLY A 65 -4.68 0.18 15.45
C GLY A 65 -4.48 -0.94 14.43
N GLY A 66 -5.51 -1.31 13.67
CA GLY A 66 -5.42 -2.25 12.55
C GLY A 66 -4.64 -1.66 11.38
N PHE A 67 -4.93 -0.41 11.03
CA PHE A 67 -4.09 0.38 10.10
C PHE A 67 -2.66 0.52 10.63
N GLY A 68 -2.50 0.86 11.92
CA GLY A 68 -1.18 0.94 12.55
C GLY A 68 -0.40 -0.39 12.50
N THR A 69 -1.10 -1.52 12.66
CA THR A 69 -0.50 -2.86 12.56
C THR A 69 -0.02 -3.16 11.13
N TRP A 70 -0.81 -2.85 10.11
CA TRP A 70 -0.36 -2.98 8.71
C TRP A 70 0.79 -2.03 8.37
N ASP A 71 0.76 -0.81 8.87
CA ASP A 71 1.79 0.21 8.59
C ASP A 71 3.14 -0.16 9.21
N ILE A 72 3.14 -0.49 10.50
CA ILE A 72 4.37 -0.73 11.25
C ILE A 72 5.12 -1.95 10.71
N ILE A 73 4.41 -3.02 10.35
CA ILE A 73 5.04 -4.21 9.76
C ILE A 73 5.53 -3.93 8.34
N THR A 74 4.89 -3.03 7.60
CA THR A 74 5.37 -2.68 6.25
C THR A 74 6.62 -1.80 6.29
N ARG A 75 6.69 -0.86 7.25
CA ARG A 75 7.85 0.02 7.44
C ARG A 75 9.03 -0.70 8.10
N TYR A 76 8.75 -1.61 9.03
CA TYR A 76 9.73 -2.38 9.80
C TYR A 76 9.52 -3.89 9.62
N PRO A 77 9.70 -4.42 8.39
CA PRO A 77 9.30 -5.78 8.00
C PRO A 77 10.07 -6.91 8.70
N ASP A 78 11.23 -6.60 9.27
CA ASP A 78 12.06 -7.56 10.01
C ASP A 78 12.01 -7.32 11.53
N LYS A 79 11.08 -6.49 12.05
CA LYS A 79 11.01 -6.20 13.49
C LYS A 79 10.14 -7.21 14.25
N PHE A 80 9.09 -7.72 13.62
CA PHE A 80 8.07 -8.56 14.27
C PHE A 80 8.17 -10.02 13.81
N ALA A 81 7.81 -10.94 14.71
CA ALA A 81 7.67 -12.36 14.44
C ALA A 81 6.31 -12.70 13.84
N ALA A 82 5.25 -11.99 14.24
CA ALA A 82 3.91 -12.14 13.67
C ALA A 82 3.07 -10.87 13.87
N ALA A 83 2.01 -10.73 13.06
CA ALA A 83 1.07 -9.62 13.15
C ALA A 83 -0.40 -10.07 13.13
N ILE A 84 -1.24 -9.39 13.91
CA ILE A 84 -2.68 -9.62 13.99
C ILE A 84 -3.45 -8.32 13.73
N PRO A 85 -3.54 -7.84 12.48
CA PRO A 85 -4.32 -6.64 12.15
C PRO A 85 -5.82 -6.94 12.15
N MET A 86 -6.62 -6.07 12.79
CA MET A 86 -8.07 -6.22 12.88
C MET A 86 -8.79 -4.96 12.37
N SER A 87 -9.83 -5.10 11.53
CA SER A 87 -10.64 -3.96 11.01
C SER A 87 -9.81 -2.80 10.43
N GLY A 88 -8.76 -3.11 9.70
CA GLY A 88 -7.86 -2.11 9.13
C GLY A 88 -7.66 -2.30 7.63
N GLY A 89 -6.79 -1.47 7.07
CA GLY A 89 -6.31 -1.58 5.70
C GLY A 89 -4.80 -1.38 5.63
N GLY A 90 -4.17 -2.05 4.67
CA GLY A 90 -2.74 -1.89 4.37
C GLY A 90 -2.51 -1.34 2.95
N ASP A 91 -1.25 -1.08 2.63
CA ASP A 91 -0.85 -0.76 1.25
C ASP A 91 -0.52 -2.06 0.49
N SER A 92 -1.50 -2.58 -0.25
CA SER A 92 -1.37 -3.83 -1.03
C SER A 92 -0.24 -3.82 -2.05
N THR A 93 0.19 -2.64 -2.52
CA THR A 93 1.35 -2.51 -3.42
C THR A 93 2.68 -2.87 -2.75
N ARG A 94 2.69 -2.96 -1.41
CA ARG A 94 3.85 -3.31 -0.60
C ARG A 94 3.80 -4.72 -0.04
N ALA A 95 2.83 -5.55 -0.44
CA ALA A 95 2.68 -6.92 0.07
C ALA A 95 3.96 -7.75 -0.05
N LEU A 96 4.75 -7.59 -1.13
CA LEU A 96 6.03 -8.29 -1.32
C LEU A 96 7.03 -8.02 -0.19
N ARG A 97 6.98 -6.83 0.44
CA ARG A 97 7.90 -6.43 1.51
C ARG A 97 7.65 -7.19 2.82
N ILE A 98 6.44 -7.71 3.00
CA ILE A 98 5.98 -8.39 4.20
C ILE A 98 5.49 -9.82 3.90
N SER A 99 5.78 -10.35 2.71
CA SER A 99 5.30 -11.68 2.29
C SER A 99 5.95 -12.82 3.05
N HIS A 100 7.07 -12.58 3.74
CA HIS A 100 7.73 -13.54 4.63
C HIS A 100 7.15 -13.55 6.05
N LEU A 101 6.40 -12.51 6.44
CA LEU A 101 5.92 -12.33 7.80
C LEU A 101 4.65 -13.16 8.03
N PRO A 102 4.57 -13.95 9.11
CA PRO A 102 3.33 -14.55 9.57
C PRO A 102 2.28 -13.48 9.92
N ILE A 103 1.12 -13.53 9.26
CA ILE A 103 0.03 -12.59 9.44
C ILE A 103 -1.28 -13.35 9.56
N TRP A 104 -2.05 -13.04 10.60
CA TRP A 104 -3.44 -13.49 10.74
C TRP A 104 -4.35 -12.26 10.86
N ALA A 105 -5.05 -11.92 9.79
CA ALA A 105 -5.91 -10.73 9.74
C ALA A 105 -7.37 -11.06 10.06
N PHE A 106 -8.08 -10.10 10.67
CA PHE A 106 -9.46 -10.26 11.14
C PHE A 106 -10.34 -9.09 10.66
N HIS A 107 -11.54 -9.38 10.14
CA HIS A 107 -12.50 -8.35 9.73
C HIS A 107 -13.96 -8.77 9.91
N GLY A 108 -14.86 -7.81 10.08
CA GLY A 108 -16.30 -8.03 9.96
C GLY A 108 -16.76 -7.88 8.51
N GLN A 109 -17.58 -8.80 8.01
CA GLN A 109 -18.03 -8.78 6.60
C GLN A 109 -18.83 -7.51 6.26
N VAL A 110 -19.62 -7.01 7.23
CA VAL A 110 -20.52 -5.86 7.05
C VAL A 110 -20.01 -4.66 7.83
N ASP A 111 -18.69 -4.54 7.99
CA ASP A 111 -18.06 -3.38 8.63
C ASP A 111 -18.43 -2.09 7.89
N THR A 112 -19.19 -1.22 8.58
CA THR A 112 -19.66 0.05 8.03
C THR A 112 -18.72 1.23 8.33
N THR A 113 -17.65 0.98 9.09
CA THR A 113 -16.68 2.01 9.52
C THR A 113 -15.41 1.94 8.69
N VAL A 114 -14.85 0.73 8.53
CA VAL A 114 -13.69 0.45 7.70
C VAL A 114 -14.08 -0.66 6.74
N PRO A 115 -14.10 -0.42 5.41
CA PRO A 115 -14.49 -1.46 4.48
C PRO A 115 -13.57 -2.70 4.54
N ALA A 116 -14.16 -3.89 4.63
CA ALA A 116 -13.43 -5.17 4.62
C ALA A 116 -12.56 -5.36 3.37
N ASP A 117 -12.91 -4.69 2.26
CA ASP A 117 -12.16 -4.66 1.01
C ASP A 117 -10.69 -4.27 1.20
N GLY A 118 -10.38 -3.42 2.18
CA GLY A 118 -9.01 -3.08 2.54
C GLY A 118 -8.16 -4.29 2.95
N SER A 119 -8.73 -5.15 3.80
CA SER A 119 -8.09 -6.40 4.22
C SER A 119 -8.08 -7.44 3.09
N ARG A 120 -9.18 -7.56 2.33
CA ARG A 120 -9.26 -8.46 1.16
C ARG A 120 -8.19 -8.12 0.11
N GLN A 121 -7.98 -6.83 -0.20
CA GLN A 121 -6.94 -6.40 -1.14
C GLN A 121 -5.52 -6.80 -0.70
N MET A 122 -5.24 -6.81 0.61
CA MET A 122 -3.96 -7.33 1.12
C MET A 122 -3.85 -8.84 0.89
N MET A 123 -4.90 -9.60 1.16
CA MET A 123 -4.93 -11.05 0.94
C MET A 123 -4.76 -11.39 -0.55
N THR A 124 -5.52 -10.74 -1.44
CA THR A 124 -5.35 -10.87 -2.90
C THR A 124 -3.93 -10.55 -3.35
N ALA A 125 -3.29 -9.53 -2.76
CA ALA A 125 -1.91 -9.19 -3.09
C ALA A 125 -0.93 -10.29 -2.65
N PHE A 126 -1.16 -10.97 -1.52
CA PHE A 126 -0.37 -12.13 -1.13
C PHE A 126 -0.58 -13.32 -2.08
N GLU A 127 -1.82 -13.60 -2.48
CA GLU A 127 -2.14 -14.66 -3.45
C GLU A 127 -1.44 -14.43 -4.80
N HIS A 128 -1.43 -13.20 -5.31
CA HIS A 128 -0.71 -12.84 -6.53
C HIS A 128 0.81 -13.01 -6.42
N LEU A 129 1.36 -13.04 -5.20
CA LEU A 129 2.76 -13.36 -4.93
C LEU A 129 2.99 -14.87 -4.77
N GLY A 130 1.98 -15.71 -4.99
CA GLY A 130 2.03 -17.16 -4.86
C GLY A 130 1.95 -17.65 -3.41
N ARG A 131 1.53 -16.80 -2.47
CA ARG A 131 1.31 -17.21 -1.07
C ARG A 131 -0.05 -17.90 -0.95
N GLU A 132 -0.08 -19.02 -0.25
CA GLU A 132 -1.34 -19.63 0.16
C GLU A 132 -1.96 -18.79 1.28
N VAL A 133 -3.20 -18.34 1.08
CA VAL A 133 -4.00 -17.65 2.10
C VAL A 133 -5.07 -18.60 2.61
N VAL A 134 -5.08 -18.80 3.94
CA VAL A 134 -6.07 -19.66 4.60
C VAL A 134 -7.27 -18.81 5.04
N TYR A 135 -8.36 -18.90 4.29
CA TYR A 135 -9.64 -18.26 4.62
C TYR A 135 -10.46 -19.14 5.55
N THR A 136 -10.79 -18.62 6.72
CA THR A 136 -11.43 -19.42 7.80
C THR A 136 -12.96 -19.21 7.88
N HIS A 137 -13.53 -18.20 7.24
CA HIS A 137 -14.98 -17.95 7.27
C HIS A 137 -15.54 -17.40 5.95
N CYS A 138 -15.04 -16.27 5.46
CA CYS A 138 -15.38 -15.76 4.14
C CYS A 138 -14.13 -15.60 3.28
N ASP A 139 -14.26 -16.00 2.01
CA ASP A 139 -13.29 -15.86 0.93
C ASP A 139 -13.85 -14.82 -0.06
N HIS A 140 -13.19 -13.66 -0.18
CA HIS A 140 -13.59 -12.56 -1.07
C HIS A 140 -15.10 -12.20 -1.06
N GLY A 141 -15.75 -12.34 0.09
CA GLY A 141 -17.19 -12.06 0.28
C GLY A 141 -18.12 -13.27 0.15
N ASP A 142 -17.65 -14.41 -0.35
CA ASP A 142 -18.34 -15.69 -0.27
C ASP A 142 -18.03 -16.36 1.08
N CYS A 143 -19.04 -16.62 1.90
CA CYS A 143 -18.84 -17.16 3.24
C CYS A 143 -18.81 -18.70 3.28
N THR A 144 -17.94 -19.26 2.44
CA THR A 144 -17.65 -20.69 2.28
C THR A 144 -16.24 -21.06 2.77
N GLY A 145 -15.72 -20.31 3.75
CA GLY A 145 -14.38 -20.53 4.32
C GLY A 145 -14.21 -21.88 5.03
N LYS A 146 -12.94 -22.21 5.34
CA LYS A 146 -12.51 -23.48 5.96
C LYS A 146 -13.10 -23.68 7.35
N SER A 147 -13.46 -24.92 7.69
CA SER A 147 -13.85 -25.28 9.06
C SER A 147 -12.65 -25.11 10.01
N GLN A 148 -12.90 -24.99 11.32
CA GLN A 148 -11.82 -24.89 12.31
C GLN A 148 -10.83 -26.07 12.23
N ALA A 149 -11.29 -27.27 11.88
CA ALA A 149 -10.43 -28.44 11.68
C ALA A 149 -9.51 -28.28 10.46
N ASP A 150 -10.03 -27.74 9.37
CA ASP A 150 -9.25 -27.47 8.16
C ASP A 150 -8.24 -26.33 8.36
N VAL A 151 -8.59 -25.35 9.19
CA VAL A 151 -7.65 -24.28 9.61
C VAL A 151 -6.53 -24.86 10.45
N ALA A 152 -6.84 -25.72 11.43
CA ALA A 152 -5.83 -26.41 12.22
C ALA A 152 -4.89 -27.25 11.33
N ALA A 153 -5.45 -28.02 10.39
CA ALA A 153 -4.65 -28.81 9.45
C ALA A 153 -3.74 -27.92 8.56
N ALA A 154 -4.21 -26.75 8.14
CA ALA A 154 -3.39 -25.81 7.38
C ALA A 154 -2.26 -25.21 8.24
N ILE A 155 -2.54 -24.88 9.50
CA ILE A 155 -1.52 -24.42 10.46
C ILE A 155 -0.46 -25.51 10.67
N ASP A 156 -0.87 -26.76 10.86
CA ASP A 156 0.04 -27.89 11.02
C ASP A 156 0.90 -28.13 9.76
N ALA A 157 0.37 -27.79 8.58
CA ALA A 157 1.10 -27.81 7.31
C ALA A 157 2.02 -26.58 7.10
N GLY A 158 2.06 -25.63 8.04
CA GLY A 158 2.94 -24.46 7.98
C GLY A 158 2.29 -23.18 7.46
N ALA A 159 0.95 -23.08 7.46
CA ALA A 159 0.27 -21.86 7.04
C ALA A 159 0.65 -20.66 7.92
N THR A 160 1.11 -19.60 7.24
CA THR A 160 1.58 -18.36 7.88
C THR A 160 0.80 -17.13 7.43
N THR A 161 -0.07 -17.23 6.42
CA THR A 161 -0.96 -16.15 6.01
C THR A 161 -2.41 -16.61 6.15
N LEU A 162 -3.13 -16.05 7.12
CA LEU A 162 -4.49 -16.42 7.46
C LEU A 162 -5.40 -15.20 7.46
N TYR A 163 -6.64 -15.40 7.05
CA TYR A 163 -7.67 -14.37 7.12
C TYR A 163 -8.97 -14.93 7.69
N THR A 164 -9.51 -14.22 8.67
CA THR A 164 -10.83 -14.51 9.23
C THR A 164 -11.76 -13.34 9.05
N GLU A 165 -12.80 -13.57 8.26
CA GLU A 165 -13.87 -12.59 8.03
C GLU A 165 -15.18 -13.09 8.62
N TRP A 166 -15.71 -12.43 9.65
CA TRP A 166 -16.95 -12.87 10.30
C TRP A 166 -18.19 -12.42 9.51
N LYS A 167 -18.94 -13.40 9.02
CA LYS A 167 -20.23 -13.21 8.37
C LYS A 167 -21.18 -12.42 9.30
N GLY A 168 -21.73 -11.33 8.79
CA GLY A 168 -22.68 -10.48 9.53
C GLY A 168 -22.10 -9.69 10.70
N ALA A 169 -20.79 -9.81 11.00
CA ALA A 169 -20.15 -8.97 12.00
C ALA A 169 -19.79 -7.59 11.44
N ASN A 170 -19.86 -6.57 12.30
CA ASN A 170 -19.48 -5.19 12.00
C ASN A 170 -18.06 -4.91 12.55
N HIS A 171 -17.76 -3.66 12.87
CA HIS A 171 -16.41 -3.13 13.09
C HIS A 171 -15.63 -3.61 14.31
N VAL A 172 -16.28 -4.04 15.39
CA VAL A 172 -15.56 -4.41 16.62
C VAL A 172 -15.41 -5.93 16.71
N MET A 173 -14.17 -6.41 16.71
CA MET A 173 -13.84 -7.85 16.72
C MET A 173 -12.79 -8.26 17.75
N TRP A 174 -12.63 -7.52 18.85
CA TRP A 174 -11.66 -7.91 19.88
C TRP A 174 -11.94 -9.31 20.44
N ALA A 175 -13.16 -9.55 20.92
CA ALA A 175 -13.55 -10.83 21.50
C ALA A 175 -13.50 -11.94 20.43
N GLN A 176 -14.13 -11.72 19.27
CA GLN A 176 -14.17 -12.70 18.19
C GLN A 176 -12.77 -13.12 17.72
N SER A 177 -11.81 -12.18 17.71
CA SER A 177 -10.44 -12.47 17.29
C SER A 177 -9.66 -13.20 18.38
N PHE A 178 -9.64 -12.67 19.61
CA PHE A 178 -8.83 -13.24 20.69
C PHE A 178 -9.41 -14.51 21.32
N ASP A 179 -10.73 -14.71 21.23
CA ASP A 179 -11.37 -15.96 21.63
C ASP A 179 -11.23 -17.05 20.55
N TYR A 180 -10.67 -16.72 19.37
CA TYR A 180 -10.42 -17.73 18.32
C TYR A 180 -9.43 -18.79 18.85
N PRO A 181 -9.83 -20.06 19.00
CA PRO A 181 -9.06 -21.03 19.79
C PRO A 181 -7.63 -21.28 19.33
N LEU A 182 -7.37 -21.10 18.03
CA LEU A 182 -6.06 -21.36 17.42
C LEU A 182 -5.17 -20.12 17.36
N LEU A 183 -5.67 -18.92 17.67
CA LEU A 183 -4.91 -17.68 17.50
C LEU A 183 -3.68 -17.64 18.39
N PHE A 184 -3.84 -17.77 19.72
CA PHE A 184 -2.69 -17.71 20.64
C PHE A 184 -1.68 -18.85 20.44
N PRO A 185 -2.10 -20.12 20.26
CA PRO A 185 -1.17 -21.19 19.89
C PRO A 185 -0.37 -20.87 18.62
N TRP A 186 -1.03 -20.35 17.58
CA TRP A 186 -0.38 -19.98 16.34
C TRP A 186 0.58 -18.80 16.51
N VAL A 187 0.17 -17.71 17.19
CA VAL A 187 1.01 -16.53 17.41
C VAL A 187 2.28 -16.89 18.18
N PHE A 188 2.14 -17.62 19.29
CA PHE A 188 3.28 -17.96 20.14
C PHE A 188 4.21 -19.03 19.55
N ALA A 189 3.76 -19.76 18.52
CA ALA A 189 4.63 -20.62 17.71
C ALA A 189 5.53 -19.82 16.76
N GLN A 190 5.18 -18.57 16.43
CA GLN A 190 5.97 -17.77 15.48
C GLN A 190 7.25 -17.24 16.13
N ASN A 191 8.34 -17.32 15.38
CA ASN A 191 9.65 -16.82 15.72
C ASN A 191 10.26 -16.17 14.48
N LYS A 192 10.75 -14.94 14.62
CA LYS A 192 11.32 -14.15 13.54
C LYS A 192 12.46 -14.87 12.81
N GLU A 193 13.27 -15.69 13.48
CA GLU A 193 14.36 -16.44 12.84
C GLU A 193 13.87 -17.51 11.85
N ASN A 194 12.64 -17.99 12.05
CA ASN A 194 11.99 -18.92 11.12
C ASN A 194 11.30 -18.21 9.96
N ASN A 195 11.15 -16.89 10.04
CA ASN A 195 10.61 -16.10 8.94
C ASN A 195 11.69 -15.98 7.86
N GLY A 196 11.28 -15.97 6.58
CA GLY A 196 12.17 -15.52 5.51
C GLY A 196 12.67 -14.09 5.77
N GLN A 197 13.64 -13.60 5.00
CA GLN A 197 14.01 -12.19 5.09
C GLN A 197 13.08 -11.33 4.23
N ALA A 198 12.80 -10.10 4.68
CA ALA A 198 12.11 -9.12 3.86
C ALA A 198 12.82 -8.96 2.51
N VAL A 199 12.05 -9.01 1.42
CA VAL A 199 12.58 -8.70 0.10
C VAL A 199 12.92 -7.22 0.07
N ARG A 200 14.22 -6.93 0.17
CA ARG A 200 14.76 -5.57 0.03
C ARG A 200 14.72 -5.20 -1.45
N VAL A 201 13.62 -4.63 -1.90
CA VAL A 201 13.62 -3.88 -3.16
C VAL A 201 14.51 -2.67 -2.92
N ASN A 202 15.63 -2.56 -3.66
CA ASN A 202 16.55 -1.45 -3.57
C ASN A 202 15.77 -0.13 -3.57
N GLN A 203 15.93 0.65 -2.50
CA GLN A 203 15.17 1.86 -2.20
C GLN A 203 15.62 3.05 -3.07
N ASP A 204 15.65 2.90 -4.39
CA ASP A 204 15.89 4.00 -5.35
C ASP A 204 14.60 4.51 -6.01
N GLU A 205 13.43 4.15 -5.47
CA GLU A 205 12.20 4.89 -5.74
C GLU A 205 11.73 5.62 -4.49
N LYS A 206 12.15 6.89 -4.40
CA LYS A 206 11.33 7.96 -3.83
C LYS A 206 9.96 7.96 -4.53
N THR A 207 9.07 7.10 -4.07
CA THR A 207 7.64 7.25 -4.31
C THR A 207 7.14 8.22 -3.25
N THR A 208 7.36 9.52 -3.51
CA THR A 208 6.37 10.56 -3.23
C THR A 208 5.05 10.13 -3.91
N PRO A 209 3.83 10.59 -3.55
CA PRO A 209 2.76 10.58 -4.53
C PRO A 209 3.35 11.13 -5.81
N ALA A 210 3.23 10.38 -6.90
CA ALA A 210 3.73 10.83 -8.18
C ALA A 210 2.86 12.04 -8.52
N GLN A 211 3.24 13.23 -8.05
CA GLN A 211 2.49 14.45 -8.30
C GLN A 211 2.34 14.56 -9.80
N PHE A 212 1.18 15.04 -10.26
CA PHE A 212 1.04 15.32 -11.67
C PHE A 212 2.18 16.26 -12.08
N GLN A 213 3.06 15.75 -12.93
CA GLN A 213 4.26 16.45 -13.36
C GLN A 213 4.48 16.15 -14.83
N ILE A 214 4.72 17.19 -15.58
CA ILE A 214 5.34 17.08 -16.90
C ILE A 214 6.83 17.40 -16.76
N LYS A 215 7.67 16.68 -17.49
CA LYS A 215 9.08 17.03 -17.63
C LYS A 215 9.28 17.77 -18.94
N GLN A 216 10.30 18.62 -18.97
CA GLN A 216 10.76 19.25 -20.20
C GLN A 216 11.02 18.16 -21.26
N ASN A 217 10.56 18.41 -22.49
CA ASN A 217 10.72 17.46 -23.58
C ASN A 217 12.21 17.18 -23.84
N TYR A 218 12.54 15.95 -24.25
CA TYR A 218 13.93 15.60 -24.60
C TYR A 218 14.01 14.89 -25.96
N PRO A 219 14.94 15.29 -26.84
CA PRO A 219 15.82 16.46 -26.72
C PRO A 219 15.05 17.80 -26.77
N ASN A 220 15.65 18.90 -26.28
CA ASN A 220 15.17 20.27 -26.49
C ASN A 220 16.37 21.25 -26.51
N PRO A 221 16.70 21.91 -27.63
CA PRO A 221 16.01 21.86 -28.93
C PRO A 221 15.98 20.47 -29.58
N PHE A 222 14.99 20.20 -30.42
CA PHE A 222 14.80 18.90 -31.09
C PHE A 222 14.74 19.01 -32.62
N ASN A 223 15.02 17.91 -33.31
CA ASN A 223 14.97 17.81 -34.77
C ASN A 223 14.62 16.39 -35.27
N PRO A 224 13.51 16.20 -36.00
CA PRO A 224 12.21 16.83 -35.76
C PRO A 224 11.42 16.07 -34.69
N GLN A 225 12.04 15.11 -34.01
CA GLN A 225 11.39 14.24 -33.02
C GLN A 225 11.86 14.55 -31.60
N THR A 226 10.91 14.53 -30.67
CA THR A 226 11.16 14.63 -29.23
C THR A 226 10.22 13.69 -28.47
N MET A 227 10.54 13.44 -27.21
CA MET A 227 9.67 12.75 -26.28
C MET A 227 9.13 13.72 -25.24
N ILE A 228 7.84 13.62 -24.94
CA ILE A 228 7.18 14.28 -23.81
C ILE A 228 7.00 13.24 -22.71
N GLU A 229 7.57 13.49 -21.54
CA GLU A 229 7.41 12.63 -20.36
C GLU A 229 6.47 13.28 -19.35
N TYR A 230 5.53 12.51 -18.83
CA TYR A 230 4.59 12.94 -17.82
C TYR A 230 4.34 11.84 -16.78
N VAL A 231 3.92 12.26 -15.59
CA VAL A 231 3.69 11.38 -14.45
C VAL A 231 2.26 11.60 -13.96
N LEU A 232 1.53 10.50 -13.77
CA LEU A 232 0.15 10.50 -13.31
C LEU A 232 0.06 9.98 -11.86
N PRO A 233 -0.57 10.75 -10.95
CA PRO A 233 -0.80 10.30 -9.57
C PRO A 233 -1.83 9.16 -9.50
N SER A 234 -2.77 9.14 -10.43
CA SER A 234 -3.86 8.16 -10.53
C SER A 234 -4.22 7.91 -11.99
N ALA A 235 -4.85 6.78 -12.27
CA ALA A 235 -5.32 6.47 -13.61
C ALA A 235 -6.39 7.48 -14.06
N SER A 236 -6.25 8.03 -15.26
CA SER A 236 -7.09 9.15 -15.74
C SER A 236 -7.14 9.21 -17.27
N ASN A 237 -8.14 9.93 -17.79
CA ASN A 237 -8.20 10.30 -19.20
C ASN A 237 -7.19 11.42 -19.46
N ILE A 238 -6.30 11.19 -20.42
CA ILE A 238 -5.19 12.05 -20.79
C ILE A 238 -5.43 12.66 -22.16
N LYS A 239 -5.06 13.93 -22.30
CA LYS A 239 -5.03 14.64 -23.56
C LYS A 239 -3.74 15.44 -23.67
N ILE A 240 -3.02 15.28 -24.77
CA ILE A 240 -1.77 16.01 -25.06
C ILE A 240 -1.96 16.83 -26.33
N GLU A 241 -1.88 18.14 -26.20
CA GLU A 241 -2.13 19.10 -27.28
C GLU A 241 -0.91 19.99 -27.51
N ILE A 242 -0.62 20.29 -28.77
CA ILE A 242 0.49 21.14 -29.19
C ILE A 242 -0.04 22.45 -29.76
N TYR A 243 0.52 23.57 -29.31
CA TYR A 243 0.13 24.93 -29.69
C TYR A 243 1.32 25.74 -30.21
N ASP A 244 1.04 26.72 -31.06
CA ASP A 244 2.00 27.79 -31.38
C ASP A 244 1.99 28.90 -30.32
N LEU A 245 2.91 29.88 -30.44
CA LEU A 245 3.00 31.01 -29.50
C LEU A 245 1.79 31.96 -29.53
N LEU A 246 0.91 31.85 -30.53
CA LEU A 246 -0.35 32.60 -30.61
C LEU A 246 -1.52 31.82 -29.96
N GLY A 247 -1.25 30.66 -29.36
CA GLY A 247 -2.24 29.82 -28.71
C GLY A 247 -3.10 28.99 -29.67
N ARG A 248 -2.73 28.90 -30.96
CA ARG A 248 -3.46 28.07 -31.92
C ARG A 248 -3.00 26.63 -31.80
N ARG A 249 -3.94 25.69 -31.63
CA ARG A 249 -3.64 24.25 -31.59
C ARG A 249 -3.17 23.78 -32.96
N VAL A 250 -1.91 23.35 -33.05
CA VAL A 250 -1.29 22.84 -34.28
C VAL A 250 -1.36 21.31 -34.38
N LYS A 251 -1.53 20.59 -33.26
CA LYS A 251 -1.69 19.12 -33.25
C LYS A 251 -2.37 18.62 -31.97
N LEU A 252 -3.23 17.62 -32.08
CA LEU A 252 -3.60 16.74 -30.97
C LEU A 252 -2.65 15.53 -31.03
N LEU A 253 -1.77 15.40 -30.04
CA LEU A 253 -0.72 14.39 -30.03
C LEU A 253 -1.22 13.04 -29.52
N TYR A 254 -2.04 13.07 -28.46
CA TYR A 254 -2.58 11.88 -27.83
C TYR A 254 -3.89 12.20 -27.10
N GLU A 255 -4.83 11.27 -27.11
CA GLU A 255 -6.06 11.30 -26.30
C GLU A 255 -6.45 9.86 -25.94
N GLY A 256 -6.60 9.57 -24.64
CA GLY A 256 -6.92 8.21 -24.19
C GLY A 256 -6.80 8.01 -22.69
N TYR A 257 -7.08 6.80 -22.21
CA TYR A 257 -6.96 6.43 -20.80
C TYR A 257 -5.55 5.91 -20.50
N ALA A 258 -4.96 6.37 -19.39
CA ALA A 258 -3.65 5.90 -18.92
C ALA A 258 -3.68 5.53 -17.44
N ALA A 259 -2.96 4.48 -17.07
CA ALA A 259 -2.78 4.06 -15.68
C ALA A 259 -1.94 5.07 -14.87
N ALA A 260 -1.96 4.99 -13.53
CA ALA A 260 -1.04 5.78 -12.70
C ALA A 260 0.43 5.42 -13.02
N GLY A 261 1.35 6.38 -12.90
CA GLY A 261 2.78 6.18 -13.15
C GLY A 261 3.35 7.09 -14.23
N ARG A 262 4.59 6.79 -14.66
CA ARG A 262 5.34 7.56 -15.66
C ARG A 262 5.00 7.06 -17.07
N HIS A 263 4.75 8.00 -17.96
CA HIS A 263 4.40 7.77 -19.36
C HIS A 263 5.23 8.64 -20.28
N GLN A 264 5.39 8.19 -21.52
CA GLN A 264 6.16 8.87 -22.54
C GLN A 264 5.37 8.89 -23.85
N GLN A 265 5.31 10.06 -24.49
CA GLN A 265 4.67 10.23 -25.79
C GLN A 265 5.66 10.81 -26.80
N ASN A 266 5.87 10.10 -27.90
CA ASN A 266 6.71 10.56 -29.00
C ASN A 266 5.98 11.61 -29.82
N PHE A 267 6.66 12.71 -30.11
CA PHE A 267 6.18 13.79 -30.96
C PHE A 267 7.08 13.97 -32.18
N ASP A 268 6.50 13.74 -33.36
CA ASP A 268 7.10 14.06 -34.65
C ASP A 268 6.56 15.40 -35.19
N ALA A 269 7.47 16.36 -35.38
CA ALA A 269 7.20 17.71 -35.88
C ALA A 269 7.79 17.97 -37.28
N SER A 270 8.01 16.92 -38.08
CA SER A 270 8.49 17.03 -39.46
C SER A 270 7.65 17.97 -40.34
N GLY A 271 6.35 18.08 -40.07
CA GLY A 271 5.43 18.99 -40.77
C GLY A 271 5.34 20.43 -40.23
N LEU A 272 6.08 20.79 -39.17
CA LEU A 272 6.01 22.12 -38.53
C LEU A 272 7.25 22.98 -38.82
N PRO A 273 7.16 24.31 -38.95
CA PRO A 273 8.35 25.18 -39.12
C PRO A 273 9.24 25.20 -37.87
N SER A 274 10.53 25.50 -38.01
CA SER A 274 11.42 25.75 -36.85
C SER A 274 10.87 26.90 -35.99
N GLY A 275 10.90 26.76 -34.67
CA GLY A 275 10.30 27.72 -33.76
C GLY A 275 9.99 27.15 -32.38
N LYS A 276 9.34 27.96 -31.54
CA LYS A 276 8.87 27.53 -30.21
C LYS A 276 7.41 27.07 -30.27
N TYR A 277 7.13 26.01 -29.55
CA TYR A 277 5.80 25.43 -29.39
C TYR A 277 5.52 25.20 -27.90
N ILE A 278 4.24 25.16 -27.55
CA ILE A 278 3.79 24.80 -26.20
C ILE A 278 3.14 23.43 -26.30
N TYR A 279 3.49 22.50 -25.42
CA TYR A 279 2.67 21.31 -25.21
C TYR A 279 1.89 21.45 -23.91
N GLN A 280 0.62 21.09 -23.95
CA GLN A 280 -0.25 21.00 -22.79
C GLN A 280 -0.62 19.54 -22.56
N VAL A 281 -0.52 19.10 -21.31
CA VAL A 281 -0.99 17.79 -20.85
C VAL A 281 -2.13 18.03 -19.89
N THR A 282 -3.29 17.44 -20.15
CA THR A 282 -4.46 17.46 -19.27
C THR A 282 -4.80 16.04 -18.84
N ALA A 283 -5.03 15.85 -17.54
CA ALA A 283 -5.24 14.54 -16.91
C ALA A 283 -6.32 14.65 -15.83
N GLY A 284 -7.58 14.34 -16.16
CA GLY A 284 -8.70 14.62 -15.25
C GLY A 284 -8.75 16.11 -14.85
N ASP A 285 -8.59 16.40 -13.56
CA ASP A 285 -8.56 17.76 -13.00
C ASP A 285 -7.19 18.46 -13.11
N TYR A 286 -6.14 17.74 -13.53
CA TYR A 286 -4.80 18.30 -13.66
C TYR A 286 -4.55 18.87 -15.06
N SER A 287 -3.82 19.99 -15.14
CA SER A 287 -3.32 20.53 -16.41
C SER A 287 -1.97 21.23 -16.20
N ALA A 288 -1.02 20.99 -17.10
CA ALA A 288 0.26 21.70 -17.13
C ALA A 288 0.75 21.90 -18.57
N CYS A 289 1.57 22.93 -18.76
CA CYS A 289 2.17 23.27 -20.04
C CYS A 289 3.68 23.51 -19.90
N ASP A 290 4.45 23.19 -20.94
CA ASP A 290 5.85 23.60 -21.06
C ASP A 290 6.18 23.95 -22.52
N VAL A 291 7.34 24.58 -22.73
CA VAL A 291 7.78 25.13 -24.01
C VAL A 291 8.89 24.28 -24.62
N MET A 292 8.68 23.85 -25.86
CA MET A 292 9.65 23.11 -26.66
C MET A 292 10.17 23.94 -27.84
N THR A 293 11.42 23.74 -28.23
CA THR A 293 12.09 24.44 -29.34
C THR A 293 12.43 23.46 -30.46
N LEU A 294 11.80 23.62 -31.61
CA LEU A 294 12.10 22.85 -32.83
C LEU A 294 13.17 23.59 -33.64
N GLN A 295 14.29 22.92 -33.93
CA GLN A 295 15.39 23.47 -34.71
C GLN A 295 15.82 22.46 -35.78
N LYS A 296 15.29 22.63 -37.00
CA LYS A 296 15.62 21.82 -38.17
C LYS A 296 16.93 22.23 -38.82
#